data_AF-A0A522XAZ8-F1
#
_entry.id   AF-A0A522XAZ8-F1
#
_cell.length_a   1.000
_cell.length_b   1.000
_cell.length_c   1.000
_cell.angle_alpha   90.00
_cell.angle_beta   90.00
_cell.angle_gamma   90.00
#
_symmetry.space_group_name_H-M   'P 1'
#
loop_
_entity.id
_entity.type
_entity.pdbx_description
1 polymer ?
#
loop_
_entity_poly.entity_id
_entity_poly.type
_entity_poly.pdbx_seq_one_letter_code
_entity_poly.pdbx_strand_id
1 'polypeptide(L)'
;MKESPRLPPETFALGRLASLLVLLGAVLYFTGWTYRWSYFAFFQLEVTTLPLPLESFYIASFQVFFGNFRAIVHTIITIVLILVGVYCSLWLLEGQPSQQVQRRAKRIRRRLLAGLKGQLRGDRTPQNPWLRVLFRLYQGLLRLLKSFLSFPLLDYQSLRFVRSLLDETVIVCWLLMACFWLAQWQGEADAWRDAVNETSSLPVVTLVVRDDNVPLGINPEQARNPQGIRVIGDDLSYQQLLGDAINNPSQNRVWRLLIDVDGDYYVFPTLAQRDETRRPPVVVVPRSQEGDRLIIVRPTQRRDVPGLTP
;
A
#
# COMPACT_ATOMS: atom_id res chain seq x y z
N MET A 1 -8.57 -38.11 35.65
CA MET A 1 -8.07 -36.96 34.87
C MET A 1 -7.20 -37.51 33.76
N LYS A 2 -7.65 -37.46 32.49
CA LYS A 2 -6.82 -37.83 31.34
C LYS A 2 -5.97 -36.61 30.99
N GLU A 3 -4.66 -36.72 31.13
CA GLU A 3 -3.72 -35.73 30.64
C GLU A 3 -3.85 -35.62 29.12
N SER A 4 -4.04 -34.39 28.64
CA SER A 4 -4.00 -34.08 27.21
C SER A 4 -2.60 -34.43 26.67
N PRO A 5 -2.47 -35.09 25.50
CA PRO A 5 -1.17 -35.47 24.98
C PRO A 5 -0.38 -34.19 24.66
N ARG A 6 0.68 -33.93 25.44
CA ARG A 6 1.65 -32.88 25.14
C ARG A 6 2.37 -33.30 23.86
N LEU A 7 2.11 -32.59 22.77
CA LEU A 7 2.85 -32.75 21.52
C LEU A 7 4.36 -32.65 21.78
N PRO A 8 5.20 -33.45 21.10
CA PRO A 8 6.64 -33.45 21.31
C PRO A 8 7.24 -32.05 20.99
N PRO A 9 8.24 -31.60 21.76
CA PRO A 9 8.75 -30.22 21.72
C PRO A 9 9.26 -29.78 20.32
N GLU A 10 9.68 -30.72 19.49
CA GLU A 10 10.16 -30.47 18.12
C GLU A 10 9.05 -29.96 17.18
N THR A 11 7.84 -30.52 17.29
CA THR A 11 6.68 -30.08 16.48
C THR A 11 6.24 -28.66 16.81
N PHE A 12 6.45 -28.24 18.06
CA PHE A 12 6.14 -26.89 18.54
C PHE A 12 7.13 -25.85 18.07
N ALA A 13 8.43 -26.20 17.99
CA ALA A 13 9.47 -25.32 17.45
C ALA A 13 9.30 -25.10 15.93
N LEU A 14 9.03 -26.17 15.18
CA LEU A 14 8.77 -26.10 13.74
C LEU A 14 7.54 -25.25 13.42
N GLY A 15 6.44 -25.42 14.17
CA GLY A 15 5.23 -24.61 13.99
C GLY A 15 5.46 -23.11 14.24
N ARG A 16 6.28 -22.76 15.24
CA ARG A 16 6.65 -21.36 15.52
C ARG A 16 7.53 -20.76 14.44
N LEU A 17 8.52 -21.50 13.95
CA LEU A 17 9.38 -21.06 12.85
C LEU A 17 8.56 -20.85 11.58
N ALA A 18 7.67 -21.78 11.24
CA ALA A 18 6.79 -21.66 10.09
C ALA A 18 5.89 -20.42 10.18
N SER A 19 5.28 -20.18 11.35
CA SER A 19 4.47 -18.98 11.60
C SER A 19 5.29 -17.69 11.45
N LEU A 20 6.51 -17.67 11.99
CA LEU A 20 7.40 -16.51 11.87
C LEU A 20 7.81 -16.25 10.42
N LEU A 21 8.11 -17.30 9.65
CA LEU A 21 8.45 -17.18 8.23
C LEU A 21 7.27 -16.67 7.40
N VAL A 22 6.05 -17.14 7.68
CA VAL A 22 4.83 -16.66 7.01
C VAL A 22 4.61 -15.18 7.32
N LEU A 23 4.73 -14.79 8.60
CA LEU A 23 4.58 -13.38 9.00
C LEU A 23 5.66 -12.51 8.35
N LEU A 24 6.91 -12.95 8.35
CA LEU A 24 8.01 -12.25 7.70
C LEU A 24 7.75 -12.09 6.21
N GLY A 25 7.34 -13.17 5.52
CA GLY A 25 6.99 -13.12 4.10
C GLY A 25 5.85 -12.15 3.81
N ALA A 26 4.80 -12.14 4.64
CA ALA A 26 3.68 -11.22 4.50
C ALA A 26 4.11 -9.75 4.69
N VAL A 27 4.93 -9.47 5.70
CA VAL A 27 5.44 -8.12 5.97
C VAL A 27 6.36 -7.64 4.86
N LEU A 28 7.29 -8.48 4.40
CA LEU A 28 8.18 -8.14 3.28
C LEU A 28 7.38 -7.86 2.01
N TYR A 29 6.41 -8.71 1.67
CA TYR A 29 5.55 -8.49 0.52
C TYR A 29 4.76 -7.17 0.64
N PHE A 30 4.13 -6.92 1.80
CA PHE A 30 3.39 -5.69 2.07
C PHE A 30 4.26 -4.43 1.94
N THR A 31 5.48 -4.46 2.50
CA THR A 31 6.46 -3.38 2.38
C THR A 31 6.87 -3.16 0.93
N GLY A 32 7.19 -4.23 0.20
CA GLY A 32 7.56 -4.18 -1.21
C GLY A 32 6.45 -3.64 -2.12
N TRP A 33 5.22 -4.09 -1.89
CA TRP A 33 4.01 -3.61 -2.55
C TRP A 33 3.82 -2.12 -2.32
N THR A 34 3.86 -1.68 -1.06
CA THR A 34 3.67 -0.26 -0.70
C THR A 34 4.75 0.62 -1.32
N TYR A 35 6.01 0.15 -1.32
CA TYR A 35 7.12 0.86 -1.97
C TYR A 35 6.86 1.06 -3.45
N ARG A 36 6.54 -0.02 -4.19
CA ARG A 36 6.29 0.06 -5.63
C ARG A 36 5.06 0.87 -5.96
N TRP A 37 4.00 0.72 -5.19
CA TRP A 37 2.80 1.54 -5.30
C TRP A 37 3.15 3.03 -5.18
N SER A 38 3.91 3.42 -4.15
CA SER A 38 4.33 4.82 -3.97
C SER A 38 5.28 5.30 -5.06
N TYR A 39 6.24 4.46 -5.48
CA TYR A 39 7.22 4.79 -6.52
C TYR A 39 6.56 5.00 -7.88
N PHE A 40 5.71 4.06 -8.34
CA PHE A 40 5.05 4.17 -9.64
C PHE A 40 3.91 5.19 -9.64
N ALA A 41 3.20 5.38 -8.52
CA ALA A 41 2.20 6.44 -8.41
C ALA A 41 2.80 7.84 -8.60
N PHE A 42 4.07 8.04 -8.24
CA PHE A 42 4.79 9.29 -8.55
C PHE A 42 4.82 9.58 -10.04
N PHE A 43 5.02 8.55 -10.85
CA PHE A 43 5.01 8.59 -12.32
C PHE A 43 3.59 8.44 -12.90
N GLN A 44 2.54 8.58 -12.08
CA GLN A 44 1.14 8.43 -12.47
C GLN A 44 0.80 7.05 -13.06
N LEU A 45 1.60 6.02 -12.72
CA LEU A 45 1.35 4.65 -13.09
C LEU A 45 0.71 3.90 -11.93
N GLU A 46 -0.34 3.13 -12.23
CA GLU A 46 -0.93 2.22 -11.27
C GLU A 46 -0.13 0.91 -11.25
N VAL A 47 0.37 0.50 -10.09
CA VAL A 47 1.20 -0.72 -9.98
C VAL A 47 0.44 -1.99 -10.41
N THR A 48 -0.89 -1.98 -10.36
CA THR A 48 -1.77 -3.08 -10.77
C THR A 48 -1.90 -3.22 -12.29
N THR A 49 -1.56 -2.18 -13.06
CA THR A 49 -1.56 -2.25 -14.53
C THR A 49 -0.23 -2.73 -15.09
N LEU A 50 0.81 -2.76 -14.25
CA LEU A 50 2.13 -3.26 -14.62
C LEU A 50 2.21 -4.77 -14.32
N PRO A 51 2.58 -5.62 -15.29
CA PRO A 51 2.71 -7.08 -15.09
C PRO A 51 4.02 -7.42 -14.36
N LEU A 52 4.14 -6.96 -13.10
CA LEU A 52 5.33 -7.14 -12.29
C LEU A 52 5.36 -8.53 -11.64
N PRO A 53 6.49 -9.28 -11.71
CA PRO A 53 6.60 -10.58 -11.09
C PRO A 53 6.58 -10.46 -9.55
N LEU A 54 6.05 -11.47 -8.86
CA LEU A 54 5.87 -11.47 -7.40
C LEU A 54 7.20 -11.24 -6.66
N GLU A 55 8.28 -11.84 -7.15
CA GLU A 55 9.65 -11.76 -6.61
C GLU A 55 10.14 -10.31 -6.50
N SER A 56 9.71 -9.47 -7.44
CA SER A 56 10.12 -8.08 -7.54
C SER A 56 9.65 -7.23 -6.36
N PHE A 57 8.54 -7.61 -5.72
CA PHE A 57 8.05 -6.96 -4.50
C PHE A 57 8.93 -7.32 -3.30
N TYR A 58 9.36 -8.58 -3.18
CA TYR A 58 10.30 -8.97 -2.12
C TYR A 58 11.63 -8.24 -2.26
N ILE A 59 12.19 -8.15 -3.48
CA ILE A 59 13.43 -7.41 -3.73
C ILE A 59 13.28 -5.93 -3.35
N ALA A 60 12.15 -5.30 -3.72
CA ALA A 60 11.86 -3.92 -3.34
C ALA A 60 11.83 -3.72 -1.81
N SER A 61 11.33 -4.70 -1.06
CA SER A 61 11.33 -4.62 0.41
C SER A 61 12.75 -4.59 1.00
N PHE A 62 13.70 -5.32 0.41
CA PHE A 62 15.11 -5.23 0.82
C PHE A 62 15.71 -3.86 0.52
N GLN A 63 15.34 -3.25 -0.60
CA GLN A 63 15.74 -1.88 -0.91
C GLN A 63 15.18 -0.88 0.11
N VAL A 64 13.96 -1.08 0.60
CA VAL A 64 13.37 -0.24 1.65
C VAL A 64 14.19 -0.29 2.94
N PHE A 65 14.59 -1.48 3.38
CA PHE A 65 15.29 -1.63 4.65
C PHE A 65 16.81 -1.37 4.55
N PHE A 66 17.42 -1.67 3.41
CA PHE A 66 18.87 -1.75 3.26
C PHE A 66 19.43 -1.05 2.01
N GLY A 67 18.61 -0.35 1.22
CA GLY A 67 19.02 0.19 -0.08
C GLY A 67 20.09 1.29 0.00
N ASN A 68 20.11 2.08 1.09
CA ASN A 68 21.16 3.07 1.34
C ASN A 68 21.36 3.28 2.85
N PHE A 69 22.45 3.95 3.24
CA PHE A 69 22.76 4.21 4.65
C PHE A 69 21.65 4.98 5.38
N ARG A 70 21.02 5.94 4.70
CA ARG A 70 19.91 6.72 5.25
C ARG A 70 18.67 5.85 5.51
N ALA A 71 18.37 4.91 4.63
CA ALA A 71 17.28 3.95 4.76
C ALA A 71 17.50 3.00 5.94
N ILE A 72 18.75 2.57 6.17
CA ILE A 72 19.12 1.79 7.36
C ILE A 72 18.85 2.60 8.64
N VAL A 73 19.27 3.87 8.69
CA VAL A 73 19.00 4.74 9.85
C VAL A 73 17.49 4.93 10.07
N HIS A 74 16.72 5.21 9.02
CA HIS A 74 15.26 5.32 9.13
C HIS A 74 14.63 4.00 9.59
N THR A 75 15.12 2.86 9.10
CA THR A 75 14.66 1.54 9.54
C THR A 75 14.88 1.34 11.04
N ILE A 76 16.06 1.69 11.56
CA ILE A 76 16.35 1.60 12.99
C ILE A 76 15.39 2.49 13.79
N ILE A 77 15.18 3.74 13.35
CA ILE A 77 14.23 4.67 13.99
C ILE A 77 12.81 4.09 13.97
N THR A 78 12.38 3.54 12.84
CA THR A 78 11.07 2.91 12.68
C THR A 78 10.90 1.71 13.61
N ILE A 79 11.91 0.87 13.79
CA ILE A 79 11.89 -0.24 14.76
C ILE A 79 11.70 0.31 16.18
N VAL A 80 12.44 1.35 16.56
CA VAL A 80 12.29 1.99 17.88
C VAL A 80 10.89 2.56 18.06
N LEU A 81 10.34 3.21 17.03
CA LEU A 81 8.98 3.74 17.05
C LEU A 81 7.92 2.64 17.18
N ILE A 82 8.08 1.50 16.51
CA ILE A 82 7.20 0.33 16.69
C ILE A 82 7.25 -0.12 18.15
N LEU A 83 8.44 -0.32 18.71
CA LEU A 83 8.59 -0.80 20.09
C LEU A 83 7.94 0.15 21.10
N VAL A 84 8.19 1.46 20.96
CA VAL A 84 7.59 2.49 21.82
C VAL A 84 6.08 2.57 21.61
N GLY A 85 5.61 2.56 20.36
CA GLY A 85 4.19 2.64 20.01
C GLY A 85 3.40 1.45 20.54
N VAL A 86 3.92 0.24 20.37
CA VAL A 86 3.37 -1.00 20.94
C VAL A 86 3.36 -0.92 22.45
N TYR A 87 4.48 -0.58 23.09
CA TYR A 87 4.56 -0.50 24.54
C TYR A 87 3.55 0.50 25.12
N CYS A 88 3.48 1.71 24.57
CA CYS A 88 2.54 2.74 24.99
C CYS A 88 1.08 2.32 24.76
N SER A 89 0.79 1.66 23.62
CA SER A 89 -0.57 1.20 23.30
C SER A 89 -1.02 0.08 24.22
N LEU A 90 -0.15 -0.91 24.46
CA LEU A 90 -0.40 -1.97 25.42
C LEU A 90 -0.55 -1.39 26.82
N TRP A 91 0.35 -0.51 27.27
CA TRP A 91 0.22 0.17 28.56
C TRP A 91 -1.12 0.90 28.72
N LEU A 92 -1.60 1.58 27.68
CA LEU A 92 -2.91 2.23 27.67
C LEU A 92 -4.08 1.23 27.78
N LEU A 93 -3.96 0.08 27.10
CA LEU A 93 -4.94 -1.01 27.13
C LEU A 93 -4.94 -1.78 28.45
N GLU A 94 -3.78 -1.94 29.08
CA GLU A 94 -3.61 -2.61 30.37
C GLU A 94 -3.94 -1.69 31.56
N GLY A 95 -3.85 -0.37 31.37
CA GLY A 95 -4.04 0.63 32.41
C GLY A 95 -5.45 0.72 33.02
N GLN A 96 -5.59 1.57 34.05
CA GLN A 96 -6.84 1.85 34.77
C GLN A 96 -8.13 2.06 33.92
N PRO A 97 -8.13 2.67 32.71
CA PRO A 97 -9.36 2.82 31.92
C PRO A 97 -9.99 1.49 31.51
N SER A 98 -9.23 0.42 31.25
CA SER A 98 -9.80 -0.87 30.83
C SER A 98 -10.57 -1.56 31.97
N GLN A 99 -10.10 -1.43 33.22
CA GLN A 99 -10.83 -1.91 34.39
C GLN A 99 -12.14 -1.14 34.60
N GLN A 100 -12.17 0.17 34.33
CA GLN A 100 -13.39 0.98 34.42
C GLN A 100 -14.40 0.58 33.33
N VAL A 101 -13.94 0.36 32.09
CA VAL A 101 -14.78 -0.10 30.98
C VAL A 101 -15.35 -1.50 31.28
N GLN A 102 -14.55 -2.43 31.80
CA GLN A 102 -15.04 -3.75 32.21
C GLN A 102 -16.08 -3.67 33.34
N ARG A 103 -15.87 -2.79 34.32
CA ARG A 103 -16.85 -2.55 35.41
C ARG A 103 -18.14 -1.91 34.87
N ARG A 104 -18.05 -1.01 33.88
CA ARG A 104 -19.22 -0.40 33.21
C ARG A 104 -19.96 -1.42 32.33
N ALA A 105 -19.25 -2.21 31.54
CA ALA A 105 -19.82 -3.28 30.71
C ALA A 105 -20.52 -4.35 31.55
N LYS A 106 -19.92 -4.78 32.67
CA LYS A 106 -20.58 -5.68 33.63
C LYS A 106 -21.83 -5.05 34.26
N ARG A 107 -21.82 -3.75 34.57
CA ARG A 107 -23.00 -3.02 35.08
C ARG A 107 -24.12 -2.95 34.04
N ILE A 108 -23.79 -2.62 32.79
CA ILE A 108 -24.76 -2.55 31.69
C ILE A 108 -25.36 -3.94 31.43
N ARG A 109 -24.53 -5.00 31.35
CA ARG A 109 -25.00 -6.39 31.21
C ARG A 109 -25.94 -6.80 32.34
N ARG A 110 -25.62 -6.48 33.60
CA ARG A 110 -26.50 -6.78 34.75
C ARG A 110 -27.84 -6.05 34.64
N ARG A 111 -27.84 -4.78 34.23
CA ARG A 111 -29.08 -4.00 34.01
C ARG A 111 -29.91 -4.57 32.88
N LEU A 112 -29.29 -4.91 31.75
CA LEU A 112 -29.97 -5.53 30.60
C LEU A 112 -30.53 -6.90 30.96
N LEU A 113 -29.76 -7.77 31.63
CA LEU A 113 -30.24 -9.07 32.09
C LEU A 113 -31.37 -8.95 33.13
N ALA A 114 -31.33 -7.94 34.02
CA ALA A 114 -32.40 -7.69 34.97
C ALA A 114 -33.68 -7.19 34.27
N GLY A 115 -33.56 -6.27 33.30
CA GLY A 115 -34.68 -5.79 32.49
C GLY A 115 -35.32 -6.89 31.64
N LEU A 116 -34.49 -7.72 30.99
CA LEU A 116 -34.93 -8.87 30.20
C LEU A 116 -35.61 -9.92 31.07
N LYS A 117 -35.07 -10.22 32.26
CA LYS A 117 -35.72 -11.12 33.23
C LYS A 117 -37.06 -10.57 33.72
N GLY A 118 -37.17 -9.26 33.93
CA GLY A 118 -38.42 -8.59 34.28
C GLY A 118 -39.48 -8.69 33.18
N GLN A 119 -39.09 -8.42 31.93
CA GLN A 119 -39.99 -8.51 30.77
C GLN A 119 -40.43 -9.95 30.47
N LEU A 120 -39.56 -10.95 30.67
CA LEU A 120 -39.91 -12.36 30.53
C LEU A 120 -40.82 -12.91 31.65
N ARG A 121 -40.93 -12.22 32.79
CA ARG A 121 -41.79 -12.61 33.93
C ARG A 121 -43.17 -11.94 33.89
N GLY A 122 -43.37 -10.94 33.03
CA GLY A 122 -44.63 -10.22 32.88
C GLY A 122 -45.66 -11.08 32.14
N ASP A 123 -46.49 -11.80 32.88
CA ASP A 123 -47.46 -12.75 32.36
C ASP A 123 -48.76 -12.05 31.92
N ARG A 124 -48.68 -11.13 30.96
CA ARG A 124 -49.85 -10.56 30.29
C ARG A 124 -49.95 -11.12 28.89
N THR A 125 -50.65 -12.24 28.76
CA THR A 125 -50.94 -12.85 27.47
C THR A 125 -52.03 -12.03 26.75
N PRO A 126 -51.78 -11.54 25.53
CA PRO A 126 -52.79 -10.78 24.78
C PRO A 126 -53.93 -11.71 24.34
N GLN A 127 -55.19 -11.27 24.52
CA GLN A 127 -56.38 -12.04 24.15
C GLN A 127 -56.50 -12.26 22.62
N ASN A 128 -56.02 -11.31 21.81
CA ASN A 128 -56.15 -11.35 20.35
C ASN A 128 -55.20 -12.41 19.72
N PRO A 129 -55.69 -13.32 18.86
CA PRO A 129 -54.89 -14.41 18.27
C PRO A 129 -53.68 -13.95 17.44
N TRP A 130 -53.76 -12.85 16.71
CA TRP A 130 -52.63 -12.33 15.91
C TRP A 130 -51.52 -11.75 16.78
N LEU A 131 -51.92 -11.04 17.85
CA LEU A 131 -50.99 -10.53 18.86
C LEU A 131 -50.30 -11.65 19.64
N ARG A 132 -50.92 -12.83 19.77
CA ARG A 132 -50.27 -14.02 20.38
C ARG A 132 -49.12 -14.55 19.54
N VAL A 133 -49.24 -14.57 18.22
CA VAL A 133 -48.15 -15.03 17.33
C VAL A 133 -46.98 -14.05 17.38
N LEU A 134 -47.25 -12.75 17.28
CA LEU A 134 -46.23 -11.71 17.43
C LEU A 134 -45.56 -11.75 18.81
N PHE A 135 -46.33 -11.97 19.87
CA PHE A 135 -45.80 -12.11 21.22
C PHE A 135 -44.92 -13.36 21.39
N ARG A 136 -45.27 -14.49 20.75
CA ARG A 136 -44.42 -15.70 20.73
C ARG A 136 -43.10 -15.46 19.97
N LEU A 137 -43.14 -14.75 18.83
CA LEU A 137 -41.92 -14.38 18.09
C LEU A 137 -41.05 -13.44 18.92
N TYR A 138 -41.65 -12.43 19.55
CA TYR A 138 -40.97 -11.50 20.45
C TYR A 138 -40.34 -12.22 21.65
N GLN A 139 -41.06 -13.15 22.29
CA GLN A 139 -40.52 -13.98 23.35
C GLN A 139 -39.40 -14.92 22.86
N GLY A 140 -39.51 -15.46 21.64
CA GLY A 140 -38.46 -16.25 21.01
C GLY A 140 -37.18 -15.43 20.80
N LEU A 141 -37.31 -14.21 20.29
CA LEU A 141 -36.21 -13.27 20.10
C LEU A 141 -35.57 -12.85 21.44
N LEU A 142 -36.38 -12.59 22.46
CA LEU A 142 -35.89 -12.33 23.82
C LEU A 142 -35.16 -13.54 24.42
N ARG A 143 -35.59 -14.78 24.14
CA ARG A 143 -34.88 -16.00 24.57
C ARG A 143 -33.55 -16.16 23.86
N LEU A 144 -33.47 -15.88 22.56
CA LEU A 144 -32.21 -15.87 21.81
C LEU A 144 -31.26 -14.79 22.34
N LEU A 145 -31.76 -13.58 22.59
CA LEU A 145 -30.98 -12.48 23.14
C LEU A 145 -30.50 -12.80 24.56
N LYS A 146 -31.34 -13.45 25.39
CA LYS A 146 -30.94 -13.98 26.70
C LYS A 146 -29.87 -15.06 26.56
N SER A 147 -30.00 -16.00 25.61
CA SER A 147 -29.00 -17.03 25.34
C SER A 147 -27.66 -16.39 24.98
N PHE A 148 -27.66 -15.45 24.03
CA PHE A 148 -26.46 -14.70 23.61
C PHE A 148 -25.83 -13.88 24.74
N LEU A 149 -26.62 -13.18 25.56
CA LEU A 149 -26.11 -12.47 26.74
C LEU A 149 -25.68 -13.41 27.89
N SER A 150 -26.21 -14.63 27.95
CA SER A 150 -25.82 -15.66 28.91
C SER A 150 -24.63 -16.48 28.45
N PHE A 151 -24.31 -16.47 27.15
CA PHE A 151 -23.12 -17.09 26.61
C PHE A 151 -21.89 -16.50 27.33
N PRO A 152 -20.96 -17.34 27.78
CA PRO A 152 -19.82 -16.95 28.60
C PRO A 152 -18.72 -16.23 27.78
N LEU A 153 -19.08 -15.40 26.81
CA LEU A 153 -18.13 -14.52 26.11
C LEU A 153 -17.42 -13.53 27.06
N LEU A 154 -17.98 -13.33 28.26
CA LEU A 154 -17.44 -12.49 29.33
C LEU A 154 -16.86 -13.30 30.52
N ASP A 155 -16.73 -14.63 30.39
CA ASP A 155 -15.99 -15.41 31.37
C ASP A 155 -14.49 -15.10 31.27
N TYR A 156 -13.78 -15.30 32.36
CA TYR A 156 -12.37 -14.89 32.51
C TYR A 156 -11.47 -15.46 31.38
N GLN A 157 -11.77 -16.66 30.88
CA GLN A 157 -11.01 -17.30 29.79
C GLN A 157 -11.25 -16.67 28.42
N SER A 158 -12.50 -16.35 28.07
CA SER A 158 -12.81 -15.69 26.78
C SER A 158 -12.34 -14.23 26.77
N LEU A 159 -12.43 -13.53 27.90
CA LEU A 159 -11.85 -12.19 28.06
C LEU A 159 -10.34 -12.19 27.92
N ARG A 160 -9.66 -13.21 28.47
CA ARG A 160 -8.22 -13.37 28.31
C ARG A 160 -7.85 -13.66 26.85
N PHE A 161 -8.62 -14.49 26.16
CA PHE A 161 -8.43 -14.76 24.73
C PHE A 161 -8.63 -13.51 23.87
N VAL A 162 -9.75 -12.78 24.05
CA VAL A 162 -10.02 -11.54 23.31
C VAL A 162 -8.95 -10.48 23.60
N ARG A 163 -8.44 -10.40 24.84
CA ARG A 163 -7.33 -9.50 25.17
C ARG A 163 -6.03 -9.91 24.48
N SER A 164 -5.67 -11.19 24.50
CA SER A 164 -4.49 -11.71 23.78
C SER A 164 -4.56 -11.41 22.28
N LEU A 165 -5.74 -11.61 21.67
CA LEU A 165 -5.94 -11.32 20.25
C LEU A 165 -5.86 -9.81 19.98
N LEU A 166 -6.38 -8.98 20.87
CA LEU A 166 -6.28 -7.53 20.77
C LEU A 166 -4.82 -7.07 20.90
N ASP A 167 -4.06 -7.63 21.83
CA ASP A 167 -2.64 -7.32 22.01
C ASP A 167 -1.84 -7.67 20.74
N GLU A 168 -2.05 -8.87 20.18
CA GLU A 168 -1.46 -9.29 18.91
C GLU A 168 -1.89 -8.38 17.74
N THR A 169 -3.16 -8.00 17.68
CA THR A 169 -3.69 -7.10 16.64
C THR A 169 -3.02 -5.73 16.73
N VAL A 170 -2.84 -5.18 17.93
CA VAL A 170 -2.17 -3.90 18.14
C VAL A 170 -0.72 -3.95 17.67
N ILE A 171 -0.01 -5.05 17.97
CA ILE A 171 1.36 -5.27 17.49
C ILE A 171 1.40 -5.28 15.96
N VAL A 172 0.51 -6.06 15.32
CA VAL A 172 0.45 -6.15 13.86
C VAL A 172 0.07 -4.81 13.23
N CYS A 173 -0.88 -4.07 13.81
CA CYS A 173 -1.26 -2.74 13.32
C CYS A 173 -0.08 -1.76 13.37
N TRP A 174 0.67 -1.71 14.47
CA TRP A 174 1.86 -0.87 14.56
C TRP A 174 2.94 -1.28 13.56
N LEU A 175 3.18 -2.58 13.43
CA LEU A 175 4.13 -3.12 12.47
C LEU A 175 3.75 -2.70 11.04
N LEU A 176 2.51 -2.94 10.62
CA LEU A 176 2.03 -2.60 9.28
C LEU A 176 2.03 -1.09 9.04
N MET A 177 1.59 -0.29 10.00
CA MET A 177 1.58 1.17 9.88
C MET A 177 3.00 1.73 9.71
N ALA A 178 3.95 1.23 10.49
CA ALA A 178 5.34 1.62 10.43
C ALA A 178 6.01 1.16 9.11
N CYS A 179 5.76 -0.07 8.68
CA CYS A 179 6.19 -0.59 7.38
C CYS A 179 5.61 0.21 6.22
N PHE A 180 4.33 0.58 6.29
CA PHE A 180 3.66 1.41 5.29
C PHE A 180 4.34 2.77 5.17
N TRP A 181 4.52 3.45 6.31
CA TRP A 181 5.16 4.77 6.35
C TRP A 181 6.58 4.75 5.79
N LEU A 182 7.39 3.78 6.21
CA LEU A 182 8.76 3.63 5.76
C LEU A 182 8.83 3.35 4.25
N ALA A 183 8.00 2.43 3.77
CA ALA A 183 7.96 2.05 2.36
C ALA A 183 7.51 3.20 1.46
N GLN A 184 6.46 3.92 1.87
CA GLN A 184 5.95 5.08 1.15
C GLN A 184 7.01 6.18 1.05
N TRP A 185 7.63 6.53 2.19
CA TRP A 185 8.67 7.55 2.23
C TRP A 185 9.86 7.19 1.34
N GLN A 186 10.33 5.94 1.41
CA GLN A 186 11.46 5.48 0.59
C GLN A 186 11.08 5.42 -0.91
N GLY A 187 9.86 4.98 -1.23
CA GLY A 187 9.35 4.94 -2.61
C GLY A 187 9.29 6.32 -3.24
N GLU A 188 8.77 7.30 -2.51
CA GLU A 188 8.73 8.70 -2.97
C GLU A 188 10.15 9.31 -3.07
N ALA A 189 11.03 9.03 -2.11
CA ALA A 189 12.41 9.53 -2.14
C ALA A 189 13.19 8.99 -3.34
N ASP A 190 13.06 7.69 -3.64
CA ASP A 190 13.69 7.07 -4.81
C ASP A 190 13.08 7.59 -6.12
N ALA A 191 11.76 7.77 -6.18
CA ALA A 191 11.09 8.34 -7.35
C ALA A 191 11.57 9.77 -7.64
N TRP A 192 11.71 10.61 -6.61
CA TRP A 192 12.28 11.95 -6.74
C TRP A 192 13.72 11.93 -7.24
N ARG A 193 14.54 11.03 -6.69
CA ARG A 193 15.93 10.85 -7.12
C ARG A 193 15.99 10.51 -8.60
N ASP A 194 15.13 9.60 -9.06
CA ASP A 194 15.13 9.11 -10.43
C ASP A 194 14.43 10.06 -11.42
N ALA A 195 13.52 10.91 -10.94
CA ALA A 195 12.82 11.89 -11.78
C ALA A 195 13.67 13.13 -12.11
N VAL A 196 14.57 13.55 -11.21
CA VAL A 196 15.40 14.75 -11.40
C VAL A 196 16.69 14.38 -12.13
N ASN A 197 17.03 15.12 -13.19
CA ASN A 197 18.13 14.74 -14.08
C ASN A 197 19.49 14.61 -13.37
N GLU A 198 19.81 15.53 -12.45
CA GLU A 198 21.10 15.57 -11.76
C GLU A 198 21.33 14.37 -10.83
N THR A 199 20.25 13.85 -10.23
CA THR A 199 20.32 12.77 -9.24
C THR A 199 19.94 11.40 -9.81
N SER A 200 19.36 11.38 -11.01
CA SER A 200 18.78 10.16 -11.57
C SER A 200 19.83 9.16 -12.00
N SER A 201 19.60 7.91 -11.60
CA SER A 201 20.44 6.75 -11.94
C SER A 201 19.90 5.93 -13.12
N LEU A 202 18.68 6.24 -13.59
CA LEU A 202 18.03 5.52 -14.67
C LEU A 202 18.71 5.78 -16.02
N PRO A 203 18.73 4.80 -16.95
CA PRO A 203 19.44 4.96 -18.20
C PRO A 203 18.75 6.00 -19.09
N VAL A 204 19.57 6.83 -19.72
CA VAL A 204 19.13 7.80 -20.73
C VAL A 204 18.86 7.06 -22.03
N VAL A 205 17.78 7.43 -22.70
CA VAL A 205 17.35 6.77 -23.93
C VAL A 205 17.15 7.75 -25.07
N THR A 206 17.33 7.25 -26.28
CA THR A 206 16.95 7.95 -27.51
C THR A 206 16.04 7.04 -28.30
N LEU A 207 14.83 7.52 -28.56
CA LEU A 207 13.86 6.82 -29.38
C LEU A 207 14.10 7.17 -30.84
N VAL A 208 14.36 6.15 -31.67
CA VAL A 208 14.47 6.30 -33.12
C VAL A 208 13.35 5.48 -33.75
N VAL A 209 12.40 6.19 -34.34
CA VAL A 209 11.15 5.68 -34.90
C VAL A 209 10.94 6.31 -36.27
N ARG A 210 10.15 5.66 -37.14
CA ARG A 210 9.80 6.26 -38.44
C ARG A 210 8.76 7.37 -38.25
N ASP A 211 8.90 8.44 -39.02
CA ASP A 211 8.07 9.66 -38.92
C ASP A 211 6.56 9.39 -39.11
N ASP A 212 6.20 8.34 -39.84
CA ASP A 212 4.82 7.93 -40.10
C ASP A 212 4.18 7.14 -38.94
N ASN A 213 4.98 6.65 -37.99
CA ASN A 213 4.53 5.70 -36.96
C ASN A 213 4.33 6.32 -35.57
N VAL A 214 4.91 7.49 -35.28
CA VAL A 214 4.88 8.06 -33.92
C VAL A 214 4.63 9.58 -33.92
N PRO A 215 3.58 10.07 -33.23
CA PRO A 215 3.34 11.51 -33.10
C PRO A 215 4.41 12.26 -32.28
N LEU A 216 5.09 11.56 -31.38
CA LEU A 216 6.09 12.13 -30.47
C LEU A 216 7.39 12.46 -31.23
N GLY A 217 7.93 13.66 -31.02
CA GLY A 217 9.16 14.14 -31.66
C GLY A 217 8.93 15.10 -32.84
N ILE A 218 7.67 15.28 -33.27
CA ILE A 218 7.30 16.32 -34.23
C ILE A 218 7.34 17.65 -33.50
N ASN A 219 8.28 18.53 -33.86
CA ASN A 219 8.34 19.90 -33.35
C ASN A 219 7.19 20.71 -34.01
N PRO A 220 6.08 21.02 -33.33
CA PRO A 220 4.96 21.63 -34.00
C PRO A 220 5.12 23.15 -33.95
N GLU A 221 5.21 23.81 -35.10
CA GLU A 221 4.73 25.20 -35.19
C GLU A 221 3.20 25.24 -34.97
N GLN A 222 2.49 24.12 -35.21
CA GLN A 222 1.10 23.87 -34.88
C GLN A 222 0.92 22.39 -34.52
N ALA A 223 0.43 22.09 -33.31
CA ALA A 223 0.09 20.72 -32.89
C ALA A 223 -1.09 20.22 -33.75
N ARG A 224 -0.79 19.49 -34.83
CA ARG A 224 -1.80 18.78 -35.62
C ARG A 224 -1.72 17.31 -35.29
N ASN A 225 -2.88 16.71 -35.01
CA ASN A 225 -2.97 15.26 -34.90
C ASN A 225 -2.46 14.61 -36.20
N PRO A 226 -1.63 13.56 -36.13
CA PRO A 226 -1.23 12.81 -37.31
C PRO A 226 -2.45 12.29 -38.05
N GLN A 227 -2.41 12.30 -39.38
CA GLN A 227 -3.50 11.74 -40.18
C GLN A 227 -3.63 10.23 -39.88
N GLY A 228 -4.82 9.79 -39.51
CA GLY A 228 -5.11 8.38 -39.22
C GLY A 228 -5.00 7.95 -37.76
N ILE A 229 -4.58 8.84 -36.84
CA ILE A 229 -4.51 8.54 -35.40
C ILE A 229 -5.66 9.22 -34.65
N ARG A 230 -6.39 8.45 -33.83
CA ARG A 230 -7.44 8.97 -32.94
C ARG A 230 -6.89 9.08 -31.52
N VAL A 231 -6.79 10.30 -31.01
CA VAL A 231 -6.42 10.57 -29.62
C VAL A 231 -7.68 10.47 -28.74
N ILE A 232 -7.58 9.77 -27.61
CA ILE A 232 -8.63 9.67 -26.60
C ILE A 232 -7.96 9.98 -25.25
N GLY A 233 -8.39 11.04 -24.56
CA GLY A 233 -7.78 11.48 -23.30
C GLY A 233 -7.77 13.01 -23.15
N ASP A 234 -6.88 13.52 -22.30
CA ASP A 234 -6.67 14.96 -22.11
C ASP A 234 -5.80 15.56 -23.23
N ASP A 235 -6.41 16.44 -24.03
CA ASP A 235 -5.77 17.11 -25.17
C ASP A 235 -4.66 18.06 -24.71
N LEU A 236 -4.80 18.72 -23.56
CA LEU A 236 -3.80 19.68 -23.07
C LEU A 236 -2.49 18.97 -22.69
N SER A 237 -2.58 17.88 -21.93
CA SER A 237 -1.40 17.07 -21.59
C SER A 237 -0.72 16.49 -22.83
N TYR A 238 -1.50 16.07 -23.82
CA TYR A 238 -0.98 15.57 -25.09
C TYR A 238 -0.26 16.66 -25.90
N GLN A 239 -0.86 17.85 -26.03
CA GLN A 239 -0.23 18.98 -26.72
C GLN A 239 1.06 19.46 -26.03
N GLN A 240 1.07 19.48 -24.69
CA GLN A 240 2.28 19.79 -23.92
C GLN A 240 3.40 18.78 -24.20
N LEU A 241 3.08 17.49 -24.20
CA LEU A 241 4.02 16.42 -24.54
C LEU A 241 4.62 16.58 -25.95
N LEU A 242 3.81 16.95 -26.94
CA LEU A 242 4.28 17.15 -28.32
C LEU A 242 5.24 18.35 -28.43
N GLY A 243 4.91 19.49 -27.82
CA GLY A 243 5.77 20.67 -27.83
C GLY A 243 7.10 20.49 -27.10
N ASP A 244 7.15 19.52 -26.18
CA ASP A 244 8.29 19.27 -25.29
C ASP A 244 9.05 17.96 -25.57
N ALA A 245 8.72 17.27 -26.68
CA ALA A 245 9.22 15.93 -26.98
C ALA A 245 10.73 15.87 -27.29
N ILE A 246 11.31 16.94 -27.83
CA ILE A 246 12.73 16.99 -28.20
C ILE A 246 13.57 17.41 -26.98
N ASN A 247 14.70 16.74 -26.77
CA ASN A 247 15.69 17.14 -25.76
C ASN A 247 16.11 18.59 -25.99
N ASN A 248 15.89 19.45 -24.99
CA ASN A 248 16.33 20.84 -25.02
C ASN A 248 17.52 20.99 -24.06
N PRO A 249 18.76 21.15 -24.58
CA PRO A 249 19.95 21.31 -23.75
C PRO A 249 19.86 22.52 -22.80
N SER A 250 19.17 23.58 -23.20
CA SER A 250 18.96 24.79 -22.41
C SER A 250 18.03 24.58 -21.22
N GLN A 251 17.18 23.54 -21.26
CA GLN A 251 16.27 23.17 -20.19
C GLN A 251 16.71 21.91 -19.43
N ASN A 252 17.91 21.38 -19.73
CA ASN A 252 18.47 20.15 -19.13
C ASN A 252 17.49 18.95 -19.15
N ARG A 253 16.64 18.89 -20.20
CA ARG A 253 15.61 17.86 -20.34
C ARG A 253 16.19 16.66 -21.08
N VAL A 254 16.12 15.49 -20.46
CA VAL A 254 16.63 14.22 -20.99
C VAL A 254 15.57 13.15 -20.81
N TRP A 255 15.36 12.31 -21.82
CA TRP A 255 14.46 11.15 -21.69
C TRP A 255 15.17 9.97 -21.02
N ARG A 256 14.49 9.32 -20.07
CA ARG A 256 15.00 8.16 -19.34
C ARG A 256 14.02 7.00 -19.38
N LEU A 257 14.55 5.78 -19.34
CA LEU A 257 13.77 4.56 -19.21
C LEU A 257 13.43 4.33 -17.74
N LEU A 258 12.13 4.33 -17.43
CA LEU A 258 11.60 3.99 -16.11
C LEU A 258 11.68 2.48 -15.88
N ILE A 259 11.11 1.72 -16.80
CA ILE A 259 11.04 0.26 -16.71
C ILE A 259 10.81 -0.35 -18.11
N ASP A 260 11.32 -1.56 -18.30
CA ASP A 260 11.04 -2.46 -19.42
C ASP A 260 10.28 -3.66 -18.86
N VAL A 261 9.01 -3.82 -19.24
CA VAL A 261 8.16 -4.95 -18.80
C VAL A 261 7.35 -5.47 -19.98
N ASP A 262 7.36 -6.79 -20.16
CA ASP A 262 6.63 -7.49 -21.24
C ASP A 262 6.90 -6.96 -22.66
N GLY A 263 8.06 -6.33 -22.84
CA GLY A 263 8.49 -5.73 -24.11
C GLY A 263 8.02 -4.29 -24.31
N ASP A 264 7.21 -3.74 -23.41
CA ASP A 264 6.82 -2.34 -23.44
C ASP A 264 7.84 -1.48 -22.68
N TYR A 265 8.26 -0.39 -23.32
CA TYR A 265 9.22 0.55 -22.75
C TYR A 265 8.49 1.75 -22.16
N TYR A 266 8.62 1.95 -20.85
CA TYR A 266 8.08 3.10 -20.15
C TYR A 266 9.17 4.16 -20.06
N VAL A 267 9.00 5.27 -20.77
CA VAL A 267 9.98 6.36 -20.81
C VAL A 267 9.36 7.66 -20.31
N PHE A 268 10.17 8.52 -19.72
CA PHE A 268 9.71 9.81 -19.23
C PHE A 268 10.78 10.90 -19.42
N PRO A 269 10.39 12.17 -19.59
CA PRO A 269 11.33 13.28 -19.58
C PRO A 269 11.70 13.64 -18.13
N THR A 270 12.99 13.75 -17.84
CA THR A 270 13.46 14.17 -16.52
C THR A 270 13.04 15.60 -16.20
N LEU A 271 12.83 15.86 -14.91
CA LEU A 271 12.69 17.21 -14.38
C LEU A 271 14.07 17.88 -14.28
N ALA A 272 14.16 19.14 -14.69
CA ALA A 272 15.38 19.93 -14.59
C ALA A 272 15.78 20.19 -13.13
N GLN A 273 14.78 20.43 -12.27
CA GLN A 273 14.93 20.63 -10.83
C GLN A 273 13.73 20.05 -10.09
N ARG A 274 13.87 19.86 -8.78
CA ARG A 274 12.79 19.39 -7.92
C ARG A 274 11.70 20.45 -7.80
N ASP A 275 10.50 20.14 -8.28
CA ASP A 275 9.30 20.98 -8.17
C ASP A 275 8.13 20.10 -7.71
N GLU A 276 7.69 20.29 -6.46
CA GLU A 276 6.67 19.45 -5.82
C GLU A 276 5.31 19.46 -6.54
N THR A 277 5.06 20.45 -7.39
CA THR A 277 3.82 20.56 -8.17
C THR A 277 3.86 19.79 -9.49
N ARG A 278 5.06 19.41 -9.96
CA ARG A 278 5.25 18.73 -11.24
C ARG A 278 5.51 17.25 -11.05
N ARG A 279 4.96 16.46 -11.96
CA ARG A 279 5.30 15.04 -12.13
C ARG A 279 5.64 14.81 -13.60
N PRO A 280 6.67 14.01 -13.91
CA PRO A 280 7.03 13.75 -15.28
C PRO A 280 5.94 12.86 -15.93
N PRO A 281 5.45 13.22 -17.12
CA PRO A 281 4.53 12.35 -17.86
C PRO A 281 5.27 11.10 -18.33
N VAL A 282 4.60 9.95 -18.33
CA VAL A 282 5.15 8.70 -18.85
C VAL A 282 4.57 8.42 -20.22
N VAL A 283 5.44 8.05 -21.15
CA VAL A 283 5.11 7.55 -22.47
C VAL A 283 5.42 6.05 -22.51
N VAL A 284 4.45 5.27 -22.98
CA VAL A 284 4.63 3.84 -23.22
C VAL A 284 4.91 3.62 -24.70
N VAL A 285 6.05 3.01 -25.00
CA VAL A 285 6.45 2.64 -26.35
C VAL A 285 6.32 1.13 -26.47
N PRO A 286 5.30 0.62 -27.17
CA PRO A 286 5.13 -0.82 -27.34
C PRO A 286 6.22 -1.40 -28.25
N ARG A 287 6.55 -2.68 -28.07
CA ARG A 287 7.49 -3.37 -28.97
C ARG A 287 6.90 -3.44 -30.38
N SER A 288 7.49 -2.71 -31.32
CA SER A 288 7.21 -2.84 -32.74
C SER A 288 7.75 -4.18 -33.28
N GLN A 289 6.90 -4.94 -33.97
CA GLN A 289 7.39 -6.09 -34.77
C GLN A 289 8.10 -5.63 -36.06
N GLU A 290 8.02 -4.34 -36.40
CA GLU A 290 8.55 -3.74 -37.63
C GLU A 290 9.67 -2.72 -37.34
N GLY A 291 10.69 -3.13 -36.58
CA GLY A 291 12.00 -2.47 -36.65
C GLY A 291 12.13 -1.08 -36.00
N ASP A 292 11.14 -0.60 -35.24
CA ASP A 292 11.32 0.56 -34.36
C ASP A 292 12.21 0.14 -33.18
N ARG A 293 13.44 0.67 -33.11
CA ARG A 293 14.43 0.27 -32.11
C ARG A 293 14.67 1.42 -31.13
N LEU A 294 14.42 1.18 -29.86
CA LEU A 294 14.93 2.02 -28.78
C LEU A 294 16.45 1.81 -28.70
N ILE A 295 17.24 2.85 -28.96
CA ILE A 295 18.69 2.79 -28.77
C ILE A 295 19.01 3.55 -27.49
N ILE A 296 19.56 2.84 -26.51
CA ILE A 296 20.13 3.45 -25.31
C ILE A 296 21.45 4.10 -25.72
N VAL A 297 21.41 5.40 -26.00
CA VAL A 297 22.60 6.17 -26.35
C VAL A 297 23.09 6.85 -25.07
N ARG A 298 24.42 6.85 -24.88
CA ARG A 298 25.06 7.61 -23.80
C ARG A 298 24.60 9.08 -23.88
N PRO A 299 24.16 9.70 -22.77
CA PRO A 299 23.69 11.08 -22.81
C PRO A 299 24.81 12.01 -23.31
N THR A 300 24.46 12.91 -24.23
CA THR A 300 25.26 14.11 -24.53
C THR A 300 25.21 15.03 -23.32
N GLN A 301 26.35 15.22 -22.66
CA GLN A 301 26.49 16.15 -21.57
C GLN A 301 26.58 17.58 -22.12
N ARG A 302 26.24 18.60 -21.31
CA ARG A 302 26.41 20.02 -21.68
C ARG A 302 27.84 20.34 -22.17
N ARG A 303 28.83 19.59 -21.71
CA ARG A 303 30.24 19.68 -22.12
C ARG A 303 30.52 19.10 -23.52
N ASP A 304 29.64 18.24 -24.01
CA ASP A 304 29.77 17.60 -25.32
C ASP A 304 29.20 18.49 -26.44
N VAL A 305 28.61 19.65 -26.11
CA VAL A 305 28.08 20.63 -27.05
C VAL A 305 29.08 21.79 -27.20
N PRO A 306 29.80 21.90 -28.34
CA PRO A 306 30.73 23.00 -28.57
C PRO A 306 29.99 24.34 -28.56
N GLY A 307 30.45 25.29 -27.74
CA GLY A 307 29.93 26.67 -27.72
C GLY A 307 29.10 27.09 -26.50
N LEU A 308 28.82 26.17 -25.56
CA LEU A 308 28.20 26.49 -24.27
C LEU A 308 29.24 26.38 -23.14
N THR A 309 30.05 27.42 -22.95
CA THR A 309 30.94 27.55 -21.78
C THR A 309 30.14 27.72 -20.48
N PRO A 310 30.71 27.32 -19.32
CA PRO A 310 30.01 27.17 -18.04
C PRO A 310 29.20 28.39 -17.60
#